data_AF-A0A3R6VB41-F1
#
_entry.id   AF-A0A3R6VB41-F1
#
_cell.length_a   1.000
_cell.length_b   1.000
_cell.length_c   1.000
_cell.angle_alpha   90.00
_cell.angle_beta   90.00
_cell.angle_gamma   90.00
#
_symmetry.space_group_name_H-M   'P 1'
#
loop_
_entity.id
_entity.type
_entity.pdbx_description
1 polymer ?
#
loop_
_entity_poly.entity_id
_entity_poly.type
_entity_poly.pdbx_seq_one_letter_code
_entity_poly.pdbx_strand_id
1 'polypeptide(L)'
;MSFIDDLRDVQNKTRKDISQSQLIFDETIRRSGFFGTSAQTQYNHIYDILAARDRVHADIVTAGLKEDVKVTGAVTELICKIALEASAPTRYDTLPKTWDWIGDFAIMGSPFNLFVSVKSYKAKERLIVSGTGQNAAPVVGYGLFDDPSEWSPDRVKQYKQRGFVAIYMPKSLYDTLAAMTALTPGLPPRLTRKYSTSNGYPATSIKNIYDRPLLRKLEDFDDDIARVCIQGNYTLDLSIY
;
A
#
# COMPACT_ATOMS: atom_id res chain seq x y z
N MET A 1 27.12 -3.98 -16.40
CA MET A 1 26.53 -5.33 -16.34
C MET A 1 25.03 -5.19 -16.50
N SER A 2 24.35 -6.18 -17.07
CA SER A 2 22.89 -6.12 -17.19
C SER A 2 22.27 -6.32 -15.81
N PHE A 3 21.14 -5.66 -15.52
CA PHE A 3 20.41 -5.84 -14.25
C PHE A 3 20.14 -7.31 -13.91
N ILE A 4 19.89 -8.15 -14.93
CA ILE A 4 19.63 -9.58 -14.76
C ILE A 4 20.88 -10.34 -14.28
N ASP A 5 22.07 -9.96 -14.74
CA ASP A 5 23.31 -10.57 -14.27
C ASP A 5 23.59 -10.19 -12.82
N ASP A 6 23.42 -8.91 -12.48
CA ASP A 6 23.53 -8.43 -11.10
C ASP A 6 22.52 -9.13 -10.17
N LEU A 7 21.29 -9.36 -10.64
CA LEU A 7 20.25 -10.05 -9.89
C LEU A 7 20.63 -11.53 -9.66
N ARG A 8 21.18 -12.21 -10.68
CA ARG A 8 21.69 -13.58 -10.54
C ARG A 8 22.79 -13.65 -9.51
N ASP A 9 23.71 -12.68 -9.51
CA ASP A 9 24.80 -12.65 -8.55
C ASP A 9 24.30 -12.45 -7.12
N VAL A 10 23.32 -11.58 -6.91
CA VAL A 10 22.68 -11.39 -5.60
C VAL A 10 21.94 -12.66 -5.16
N GLN A 11 21.19 -13.31 -6.06
CA GLN A 11 20.47 -14.57 -5.75
C GLN A 11 21.42 -15.72 -5.44
N ASN A 12 22.54 -15.81 -6.15
CA ASN A 12 23.60 -16.80 -5.94
C ASN A 12 24.52 -16.45 -4.76
N LYS A 13 24.32 -15.29 -4.11
CA LYS A 13 25.12 -14.77 -3.00
C LYS A 13 26.60 -14.55 -3.38
N THR A 14 26.91 -14.38 -4.67
CA THR A 14 28.23 -13.94 -5.15
C THR A 14 28.39 -12.43 -4.94
N ARG A 15 27.28 -11.69 -4.96
CA ARG A 15 27.18 -10.27 -4.58
C ARG A 15 26.37 -10.11 -3.28
N LYS A 16 26.89 -9.34 -2.31
CA LYS A 16 26.31 -9.21 -0.95
C LYS A 16 26.22 -7.76 -0.41
N ASP A 17 26.68 -6.79 -1.18
CA ASP A 17 26.63 -5.34 -0.85
C ASP A 17 25.20 -4.77 -0.93
N ILE A 18 24.30 -5.45 -1.66
CA ILE A 18 22.94 -5.01 -1.90
C ILE A 18 21.95 -6.16 -1.70
N SER A 19 20.78 -5.86 -1.15
CA SER A 19 19.69 -6.85 -1.06
C SER A 19 18.99 -6.99 -2.40
N GLN A 20 18.31 -8.14 -2.62
CA GLN A 20 17.52 -8.35 -3.83
C GLN A 20 16.43 -7.29 -4.00
N SER A 21 15.74 -6.91 -2.90
CA SER A 21 14.68 -5.90 -2.94
C SER A 21 15.22 -4.52 -3.28
N GLN A 22 16.37 -4.13 -2.72
CA GLN A 22 16.99 -2.84 -3.03
C GLN A 22 17.46 -2.78 -4.48
N LEU A 23 18.08 -3.84 -5.00
CA LEU A 23 18.51 -3.91 -6.40
C LEU A 23 17.32 -3.75 -7.37
N ILE A 24 16.21 -4.45 -7.10
CA ILE A 24 14.99 -4.37 -7.91
C ILE A 24 14.36 -2.97 -7.81
N PHE A 25 14.34 -2.39 -6.62
CA PHE A 25 13.83 -1.03 -6.41
C PHE A 25 14.67 0.02 -7.13
N ASP A 26 16.00 -0.04 -7.02
CA ASP A 26 16.92 0.88 -7.69
C ASP A 26 16.77 0.81 -9.22
N GLU A 27 16.63 -0.39 -9.77
CA GLU A 27 16.35 -0.57 -11.20
C GLU A 27 14.97 -0.02 -11.58
N THR A 28 13.97 -0.21 -10.73
CA THR A 28 12.62 0.34 -10.93
C THR A 28 12.66 1.86 -11.03
N ILE A 29 13.34 2.53 -10.09
CA ILE A 29 13.46 3.99 -10.07
C ILE A 29 14.33 4.51 -11.23
N ARG A 30 15.37 3.77 -11.62
CA ARG A 30 16.19 4.11 -12.80
C ARG A 30 15.36 4.08 -14.09
N ARG A 31 14.55 3.04 -14.28
CA ARG A 31 13.71 2.86 -15.49
C ARG A 31 12.45 3.72 -15.52
N SER A 32 12.01 4.23 -14.37
CA SER A 32 10.94 5.22 -14.32
C SER A 32 11.41 6.62 -14.75
N GLY A 33 12.73 6.87 -14.73
CA GLY A 33 13.31 8.17 -15.06
C GLY A 33 13.42 9.14 -13.88
N PHE A 34 13.08 8.70 -12.66
CA PHE A 34 13.05 9.54 -11.46
C PHE A 34 14.22 9.30 -10.50
N PHE A 35 15.25 8.58 -10.95
CA PHE A 35 16.48 8.38 -10.18
C PHE A 35 17.17 9.70 -9.84
N GLY A 36 17.52 9.88 -8.56
CA GLY A 36 18.15 11.11 -8.06
C GLY A 36 17.21 12.30 -7.88
N THR A 37 15.92 12.17 -8.20
CA THR A 37 14.92 13.21 -7.91
C THR A 37 14.43 13.12 -6.46
N SER A 38 13.78 14.18 -5.97
CA SER A 38 13.24 14.24 -4.61
C SER A 38 12.14 13.19 -4.36
N ALA A 39 11.93 12.80 -3.11
CA ALA A 39 10.85 11.88 -2.73
C ALA A 39 9.47 12.39 -3.19
N GLN A 40 9.21 13.70 -3.06
CA GLN A 40 7.97 14.31 -3.55
C GLN A 40 7.83 14.15 -5.07
N THR A 41 8.89 14.40 -5.83
CA THR A 41 8.86 14.21 -7.29
C THR A 41 8.62 12.75 -7.65
N GLN A 42 9.29 11.81 -6.98
CA GLN A 42 9.06 10.39 -7.19
C GLN A 42 7.60 10.01 -6.90
N TYR A 43 7.02 10.51 -5.80
CA TYR A 43 5.66 10.16 -5.42
C TYR A 43 4.59 10.77 -6.33
N ASN A 44 4.77 12.00 -6.78
CA ASN A 44 3.91 12.63 -7.80
C ASN A 44 3.85 11.80 -9.09
N HIS A 45 4.88 10.97 -9.33
CA HIS A 45 5.00 10.06 -10.47
C HIS A 45 4.91 8.58 -10.08
N ILE A 46 4.18 8.27 -9.01
CA ILE A 46 4.04 6.90 -8.50
C ILE A 46 3.59 5.90 -9.58
N TYR A 47 2.68 6.28 -10.48
CA TYR A 47 2.21 5.40 -11.54
C TYR A 47 3.26 5.10 -12.62
N ASP A 48 4.17 6.05 -12.90
CA ASP A 48 5.30 5.81 -13.79
C ASP A 48 6.30 4.83 -13.15
N ILE A 49 6.48 4.94 -11.82
CA ILE A 49 7.27 4.00 -11.02
C ILE A 49 6.64 2.60 -11.03
N LEU A 50 5.32 2.48 -10.85
CA LEU A 50 4.63 1.20 -10.90
C LEU A 50 4.70 0.57 -12.31
N ALA A 51 4.55 1.35 -13.37
CA ALA A 51 4.73 0.86 -14.74
C ALA A 51 6.18 0.43 -15.02
N ALA A 52 7.18 1.11 -14.45
CA ALA A 52 8.57 0.65 -14.49
C ALA A 52 8.76 -0.65 -13.70
N ARG A 53 8.07 -0.80 -12.55
CA ARG A 53 8.14 -1.98 -11.72
C ARG A 53 7.63 -3.23 -12.44
N ASP A 54 6.52 -3.10 -13.16
CA ASP A 54 5.93 -4.17 -13.97
C ASP A 54 6.90 -4.61 -15.08
N ARG A 55 7.55 -3.65 -15.76
CA ARG A 55 8.59 -3.94 -16.76
C ARG A 55 9.79 -4.68 -16.15
N VAL A 56 10.27 -4.26 -14.99
CA VAL A 56 11.35 -4.97 -14.27
C VAL A 56 10.93 -6.38 -13.90
N HIS A 57 9.70 -6.57 -13.42
CA HIS A 57 9.19 -7.91 -13.10
C HIS A 57 9.08 -8.79 -14.35
N ALA A 58 8.59 -8.25 -15.46
CA ALA A 58 8.50 -8.96 -16.73
C ALA A 58 9.88 -9.44 -17.24
N ASP A 59 10.92 -8.63 -17.10
CA ASP A 59 12.30 -9.01 -17.44
C ASP A 59 12.82 -10.16 -16.56
N ILE A 60 12.55 -10.10 -15.24
CA ILE A 60 12.93 -11.18 -14.31
C ILE A 60 12.29 -12.50 -14.75
N VAL A 61 10.99 -12.48 -15.05
CA VAL A 61 10.24 -13.66 -15.51
C VAL A 61 10.76 -14.17 -16.85
N THR A 62 11.00 -13.25 -17.81
CA THR A 62 11.54 -13.58 -19.14
C THR A 62 12.93 -14.22 -19.07
N ALA A 63 13.75 -13.80 -18.10
CA ALA A 63 15.06 -14.39 -17.83
C ALA A 63 15.00 -15.76 -17.12
N GLY A 64 13.80 -16.29 -16.85
CA GLY A 64 13.58 -17.56 -16.13
C GLY A 64 13.84 -17.46 -14.63
N LEU A 65 13.98 -16.26 -14.09
CA LEU A 65 14.18 -16.02 -12.67
C LEU A 65 12.85 -15.89 -11.94
N LYS A 66 12.88 -16.14 -10.63
CA LYS A 66 11.71 -15.97 -9.76
C LYS A 66 11.95 -14.88 -8.75
N GLU A 67 10.89 -14.18 -8.42
CA GLU A 67 10.84 -13.23 -7.34
C GLU A 67 10.00 -13.82 -6.20
N ASP A 68 10.61 -13.95 -5.02
CA ASP A 68 9.91 -14.45 -3.83
C ASP A 68 8.89 -13.39 -3.36
N VAL A 69 7.75 -13.85 -2.85
CA VAL A 69 6.70 -13.01 -2.25
C VAL A 69 7.27 -12.05 -1.19
N LYS A 70 8.29 -12.46 -0.43
CA LYS A 70 8.99 -11.61 0.55
C LYS A 70 9.73 -10.44 -0.11
N VAL A 71 10.38 -10.70 -1.24
CA VAL A 71 11.09 -9.66 -2.01
C VAL A 71 10.09 -8.67 -2.57
N THR A 72 8.98 -9.14 -3.12
CA THR A 72 7.89 -8.28 -3.60
C THR A 72 7.29 -7.42 -2.48
N GLY A 73 7.12 -7.99 -1.28
CA GLY A 73 6.72 -7.25 -0.07
C GLY A 73 7.69 -6.12 0.24
N ALA A 74 8.97 -6.45 0.37
CA ALA A 74 10.03 -5.48 0.68
C ALA A 74 10.19 -4.38 -0.40
N VAL A 75 9.99 -4.71 -1.69
CA VAL A 75 9.97 -3.69 -2.75
C VAL A 75 8.77 -2.76 -2.59
N THR A 76 7.61 -3.28 -2.18
CA THR A 76 6.43 -2.46 -1.93
C THR A 76 6.61 -1.54 -0.72
N GLU A 77 7.29 -2.02 0.33
CA GLU A 77 7.69 -1.19 1.49
C GLU A 77 8.62 -0.05 1.06
N LEU A 78 9.60 -0.30 0.19
CA LEU A 78 10.47 0.74 -0.35
C LEU A 78 9.69 1.78 -1.18
N ILE A 79 8.67 1.37 -1.93
CA ILE A 79 7.78 2.28 -2.66
C ILE A 79 6.94 3.11 -1.68
N CYS A 80 6.36 2.50 -0.63
CA CYS A 80 5.65 3.21 0.42
C CYS A 80 6.55 4.23 1.14
N LYS A 81 7.83 3.88 1.34
CA LYS A 81 8.81 4.76 1.98
C LYS A 81 9.02 6.06 1.19
N ILE A 82 8.95 6.05 -0.14
CA ILE A 82 8.99 7.28 -0.95
C ILE A 82 7.90 8.26 -0.49
N ALA A 83 6.70 7.77 -0.28
CA ALA A 83 5.57 8.59 0.16
C ALA A 83 5.80 9.17 1.56
N LEU A 84 6.29 8.34 2.49
CA LEU A 84 6.58 8.77 3.85
C LEU A 84 7.71 9.81 3.91
N GLU A 85 8.74 9.66 3.08
CA GLU A 85 9.81 10.66 2.91
C GLU A 85 9.29 11.98 2.29
N ALA A 86 8.29 11.91 1.40
CA ALA A 86 7.66 13.09 0.83
C ALA A 86 6.81 13.84 1.86
N SER A 87 5.98 13.12 2.62
CA SER A 87 4.97 13.73 3.50
C SER A 87 5.42 13.97 4.95
N ALA A 88 6.32 13.14 5.46
CA ALA A 88 6.61 13.04 6.89
C ALA A 88 8.08 12.67 7.20
N PRO A 89 9.10 13.22 6.52
CA PRO A 89 10.49 12.72 6.52
C PRO A 89 11.17 12.57 7.88
N THR A 90 10.70 13.30 8.91
CA THR A 90 11.26 13.23 10.27
C THR A 90 10.27 12.69 11.30
N ARG A 91 9.16 12.12 10.84
CA ARG A 91 8.03 11.71 11.68
C ARG A 91 7.63 10.25 11.50
N TYR A 92 8.34 9.46 10.71
CA TYR A 92 8.06 8.04 10.61
C TYR A 92 9.29 7.20 10.98
N ASP A 93 9.04 5.96 11.42
CA ASP A 93 10.07 4.96 11.63
C ASP A 93 9.58 3.58 11.15
N THR A 94 10.52 2.71 10.81
CA THR A 94 10.23 1.30 10.50
C THR A 94 9.96 0.56 11.79
N LEU A 95 8.90 -0.24 11.81
CA LEU A 95 8.58 -1.02 12.99
C LEU A 95 9.61 -2.15 13.20
N PRO A 96 10.01 -2.42 14.46
CA PRO A 96 10.86 -3.56 14.75
C PRO A 96 10.11 -4.86 14.45
N LYS A 97 10.86 -5.95 14.19
CA LYS A 97 10.32 -7.29 13.93
C LYS A 97 9.49 -7.91 15.07
N THR A 98 9.36 -7.23 16.21
CA THR A 98 8.46 -7.64 17.29
C THR A 98 7.05 -7.03 17.15
N TRP A 99 6.89 -6.09 16.20
CA TRP A 99 5.68 -5.30 15.91
C TRP A 99 5.22 -5.46 14.46
N ASP A 100 5.83 -6.37 13.71
CA ASP A 100 5.52 -6.74 12.32
C ASP A 100 4.08 -7.25 12.12
N TRP A 101 3.42 -7.68 13.19
CA TRP A 101 1.99 -7.99 13.17
C TRP A 101 1.08 -6.74 13.16
N ILE A 102 1.58 -5.58 13.61
CA ILE A 102 0.84 -4.29 13.66
C ILE A 102 0.91 -3.59 12.30
N GLY A 103 2.12 -3.51 11.74
CA GLY A 103 2.37 -2.80 10.50
C GLY A 103 3.86 -2.82 10.16
N ASP A 104 4.21 -2.05 9.15
CA ASP A 104 5.57 -1.97 8.60
C ASP A 104 6.23 -0.64 8.99
N PHE A 105 5.43 0.43 9.09
CA PHE A 105 5.87 1.75 9.56
C PHE A 105 4.95 2.30 10.65
N ALA A 106 5.48 3.21 11.46
CA ALA A 106 4.71 4.06 12.35
C ALA A 106 5.02 5.52 12.05
N ILE A 107 3.97 6.32 11.86
CA ILE A 107 4.05 7.78 11.88
C ILE A 107 3.83 8.21 13.33
N MET A 108 4.85 8.86 13.86
CA MET A 108 4.98 9.21 15.25
C MET A 108 4.10 10.40 15.61
N GLY A 109 3.32 10.25 16.68
CA GLY A 109 2.33 11.21 17.12
C GLY A 109 1.98 11.10 18.60
N SER A 110 1.41 12.17 19.16
CA SER A 110 0.89 12.20 20.54
C SER A 110 -0.60 12.58 20.56
N PRO A 111 -1.48 11.86 21.29
CA PRO A 111 -1.17 10.73 22.19
C PRO A 111 -1.01 9.37 21.48
N PHE A 112 -1.34 9.27 20.18
CA PHE A 112 -1.28 8.03 19.41
C PHE A 112 -0.43 8.18 18.15
N ASN A 113 0.29 7.11 17.82
CA ASN A 113 0.93 6.95 16.52
C ASN A 113 -0.10 6.48 15.49
N LEU A 114 0.21 6.70 14.21
CA LEU A 114 -0.52 6.14 13.08
C LEU A 114 0.31 5.03 12.45
N PHE A 115 -0.25 3.82 12.37
CA PHE A 115 0.46 2.68 11.81
C PHE A 115 0.16 2.51 10.32
N VAL A 116 1.18 2.20 9.54
CA VAL A 116 1.05 1.91 8.11
C VAL A 116 1.32 0.43 7.91
N SER A 117 0.31 -0.31 7.44
CA SER A 117 0.47 -1.69 7.03
C SER A 117 0.54 -1.80 5.52
N VAL A 118 1.72 -2.15 5.04
CA VAL A 118 2.04 -2.34 3.64
C VAL A 118 1.67 -3.75 3.22
N LYS A 119 1.06 -3.87 2.04
CA LYS A 119 0.81 -5.13 1.35
C LYS A 119 1.22 -4.98 -0.10
N SER A 120 1.74 -6.05 -0.68
CA SER A 120 2.03 -6.14 -2.10
C SER A 120 0.73 -6.22 -2.93
N TYR A 121 0.59 -7.19 -3.82
CA TYR A 121 -0.54 -7.28 -4.73
C TYR A 121 -1.81 -7.87 -4.12
N LYS A 122 -1.70 -8.64 -3.04
CA LYS A 122 -2.85 -9.34 -2.44
C LYS A 122 -3.12 -8.85 -1.01
N ALA A 123 -4.36 -8.48 -0.73
CA ALA A 123 -4.83 -8.12 0.60
C ALA A 123 -4.89 -9.36 1.50
N LYS A 124 -5.59 -10.42 1.03
CA LYS A 124 -5.83 -11.68 1.75
C LYS A 124 -6.27 -11.48 3.22
N GLU A 125 -6.29 -12.55 4.00
CA GLU A 125 -6.57 -12.49 5.45
C GLU A 125 -5.53 -11.64 6.21
N ARG A 126 -4.30 -11.55 5.69
CA ARG A 126 -3.20 -10.84 6.36
C ARG A 126 -3.45 -9.34 6.55
N LEU A 127 -4.19 -8.68 5.64
CA LEU A 127 -4.55 -7.28 5.83
C LEU A 127 -5.55 -7.10 6.99
N ILE A 128 -6.46 -8.06 7.18
CA ILE A 128 -7.39 -8.01 8.32
C ILE A 128 -6.60 -8.06 9.62
N VAL A 129 -5.64 -8.98 9.72
CA VAL A 129 -4.81 -9.21 10.92
C VAL A 129 -4.11 -7.93 11.39
N SER A 130 -3.59 -7.11 10.48
CA SER A 130 -2.88 -5.87 10.81
C SER A 130 -3.74 -4.83 11.55
N GLY A 131 -5.05 -4.80 11.29
CA GLY A 131 -5.96 -3.95 12.07
C GLY A 131 -6.39 -4.56 13.41
N THR A 132 -6.29 -5.88 13.57
CA THR A 132 -6.94 -6.59 14.68
C THR A 132 -6.32 -6.37 16.06
N GLY A 133 -5.06 -5.97 16.15
CA GLY A 133 -4.38 -6.06 17.43
C GLY A 133 -4.36 -4.78 18.26
N GLN A 134 -5.02 -3.69 17.82
CA GLN A 134 -5.26 -2.52 18.69
C GLN A 134 -6.60 -1.85 18.40
N ASN A 135 -7.58 -1.95 19.32
CA ASN A 135 -8.78 -1.10 19.32
C ASN A 135 -8.44 0.39 19.57
N ALA A 136 -7.19 0.72 19.87
CA ALA A 136 -6.76 2.02 20.39
C ALA A 136 -5.76 2.77 19.49
N ALA A 137 -5.33 2.20 18.35
CA ALA A 137 -4.42 2.89 17.45
C ALA A 137 -4.92 2.85 16.00
N PRO A 138 -4.96 4.01 15.31
CA PRO A 138 -5.40 4.07 13.91
C PRO A 138 -4.39 3.35 13.00
N VAL A 139 -4.93 2.63 12.01
CA VAL A 139 -4.12 1.92 11.01
C VAL A 139 -4.53 2.38 9.61
N VAL A 140 -3.55 2.62 8.74
CA VAL A 140 -3.76 2.77 7.30
C VAL A 140 -3.19 1.58 6.56
N GLY A 141 -3.94 1.07 5.58
CA GLY A 141 -3.45 0.06 4.65
C GLY A 141 -2.84 0.73 3.44
N TYR A 142 -1.63 0.32 3.03
CA TYR A 142 -1.02 0.74 1.77
C TYR A 142 -0.79 -0.50 0.93
N GLY A 143 -1.29 -0.56 -0.31
CA GLY A 143 -0.92 -1.67 -1.17
C GLY A 143 -1.17 -1.47 -2.65
N LEU A 144 -0.46 -2.28 -3.44
CA LEU A 144 -0.52 -2.25 -4.91
C LEU A 144 -1.67 -3.10 -5.47
N PHE A 145 -2.53 -3.63 -4.60
CA PHE A 145 -3.69 -4.48 -4.85
C PHE A 145 -4.16 -4.58 -6.31
N ASP A 146 -4.26 -5.81 -6.81
CA ASP A 146 -4.55 -6.08 -8.24
C ASP A 146 -5.85 -6.85 -8.49
N ASP A 147 -6.55 -7.29 -7.43
CA ASP A 147 -7.70 -8.19 -7.53
C ASP A 147 -8.98 -7.58 -6.93
N PRO A 148 -9.92 -7.11 -7.75
CA PRO A 148 -11.15 -6.51 -7.25
C PRO A 148 -12.07 -7.49 -6.51
N SER A 149 -11.90 -8.81 -6.69
CA SER A 149 -12.72 -9.80 -5.99
C SER A 149 -12.42 -9.87 -4.48
N GLU A 150 -11.26 -9.37 -4.04
CA GLU A 150 -10.91 -9.29 -2.62
C GLU A 150 -11.70 -8.21 -1.85
N TRP A 151 -12.35 -7.26 -2.55
CA TRP A 151 -12.91 -6.02 -1.99
C TRP A 151 -14.44 -6.00 -1.90
N SER A 152 -15.04 -7.11 -1.48
CA SER A 152 -16.48 -7.14 -1.22
C SER A 152 -16.90 -6.14 -0.11
N PRO A 153 -18.15 -5.63 -0.12
CA PRO A 153 -18.64 -4.76 0.94
C PRO A 153 -18.54 -5.38 2.36
N ASP A 154 -18.70 -6.70 2.50
CA ASP A 154 -18.47 -7.41 3.77
C ASP A 154 -17.03 -7.25 4.25
N ARG A 155 -16.07 -7.48 3.35
CA ARG A 155 -14.63 -7.39 3.65
C ARG A 155 -14.26 -5.95 4.03
N VAL A 156 -14.75 -4.97 3.30
CA VAL A 156 -14.48 -3.55 3.59
C VAL A 156 -15.09 -3.10 4.92
N LYS A 157 -16.32 -3.55 5.24
CA LYS A 157 -16.92 -3.34 6.58
C LYS A 157 -16.10 -4.01 7.69
N GLN A 158 -15.50 -5.18 7.44
CA GLN A 158 -14.60 -5.82 8.40
C GLN A 158 -13.33 -4.99 8.62
N TYR A 159 -12.70 -4.44 7.59
CA TYR A 159 -11.54 -3.56 7.78
C TYR A 159 -11.88 -2.35 8.65
N LYS A 160 -13.03 -1.71 8.43
CA LYS A 160 -13.54 -0.64 9.31
C LYS A 160 -13.61 -1.09 10.77
N GLN A 161 -14.19 -2.26 11.02
CA GLN A 161 -14.34 -2.81 12.39
C GLN A 161 -13.00 -3.17 13.04
N ARG A 162 -11.94 -3.37 12.25
CA ARG A 162 -10.57 -3.63 12.72
C ARG A 162 -9.73 -2.35 12.77
N GLY A 163 -10.32 -1.16 12.89
CA GLY A 163 -9.55 0.06 13.14
C GLY A 163 -8.82 0.67 11.93
N PHE A 164 -9.06 0.18 10.72
CA PHE A 164 -8.56 0.88 9.52
C PHE A 164 -9.28 2.22 9.34
N VAL A 165 -8.50 3.29 9.29
CA VAL A 165 -9.00 4.66 9.02
C VAL A 165 -8.92 5.00 7.53
N ALA A 166 -7.98 4.41 6.79
CA ALA A 166 -7.91 4.46 5.34
C ALA A 166 -7.19 3.24 4.75
N ILE A 167 -7.48 2.89 3.50
CA ILE A 167 -6.79 1.87 2.73
C ILE A 167 -6.55 2.39 1.31
N TYR A 168 -5.28 2.49 0.96
CA TYR A 168 -4.78 3.06 -0.29
C TYR A 168 -4.48 1.97 -1.31
N MET A 169 -4.96 2.18 -2.53
CA MET A 169 -4.88 1.21 -3.63
C MET A 169 -4.67 1.90 -4.98
N PRO A 170 -4.19 1.18 -6.01
CA PRO A 170 -4.00 1.79 -7.33
C PRO A 170 -5.31 2.36 -7.87
N LYS A 171 -5.22 3.51 -8.54
CA LYS A 171 -6.36 4.21 -9.16
C LYS A 171 -7.18 3.30 -10.07
N SER A 172 -6.52 2.43 -10.85
CA SER A 172 -7.19 1.46 -11.72
C SER A 172 -8.11 0.51 -10.94
N LEU A 173 -7.64 0.00 -9.80
CA LEU A 173 -8.46 -0.84 -8.91
C LEU A 173 -9.56 -0.01 -8.26
N TYR A 174 -9.25 1.16 -7.73
CA TYR A 174 -10.24 2.04 -7.10
C TYR A 174 -11.40 2.36 -8.07
N ASP A 175 -11.07 2.78 -9.29
CA ASP A 175 -12.06 3.12 -10.32
C ASP A 175 -12.89 1.90 -10.73
N THR A 176 -12.25 0.73 -10.82
CA THR A 176 -12.95 -0.54 -11.05
C THR A 176 -13.98 -0.80 -9.95
N LEU A 177 -13.58 -0.68 -8.68
CA LEU A 177 -14.47 -0.88 -7.53
C LEU A 177 -15.57 0.18 -7.45
N ALA A 178 -15.28 1.43 -7.83
CA ALA A 178 -16.25 2.52 -7.87
C ALA A 178 -17.32 2.30 -8.97
N ALA A 179 -16.95 1.67 -10.09
CA ALA A 179 -17.87 1.30 -11.15
C ALA A 179 -18.70 0.04 -10.83
N MET A 180 -18.32 -0.74 -9.82
CA MET A 180 -19.04 -1.97 -9.46
C MET A 180 -20.43 -1.67 -8.92
N THR A 181 -21.41 -2.37 -9.48
CA THR A 181 -22.78 -2.47 -8.96
C THR A 181 -23.04 -3.86 -8.36
N ALA A 182 -24.16 -4.02 -7.67
CA ALA A 182 -24.63 -5.32 -7.19
C ALA A 182 -24.88 -6.36 -8.30
N LEU A 183 -24.92 -5.93 -9.56
CA LEU A 183 -25.14 -6.77 -10.75
C LEU A 183 -23.85 -7.01 -11.56
N THR A 184 -22.69 -6.56 -11.06
CA THR A 184 -21.41 -6.73 -11.77
C THR A 184 -21.11 -8.22 -11.99
N PRO A 185 -20.85 -8.67 -13.23
CA PRO A 185 -20.49 -10.05 -13.52
C PRO A 185 -19.26 -10.51 -12.75
N GLY A 186 -19.21 -11.78 -12.35
CA GLY A 186 -18.10 -12.36 -11.58
C GLY A 186 -18.20 -12.19 -10.06
N LEU A 187 -19.18 -11.44 -9.55
CA LEU A 187 -19.49 -11.42 -8.12
C LEU A 187 -20.15 -12.74 -7.69
N PRO A 188 -19.75 -13.35 -6.55
CA PRO A 188 -20.44 -14.51 -6.00
C PRO A 188 -21.95 -14.23 -5.82
N PRO A 189 -22.85 -15.20 -6.14
CA PRO A 189 -24.32 -15.03 -6.02
C PRO A 189 -24.83 -14.66 -4.61
N ARG A 190 -24.00 -14.86 -3.58
CA ARG A 190 -24.28 -14.40 -2.22
C ARG A 190 -24.19 -12.87 -2.11
N LEU A 191 -23.19 -12.25 -2.74
CA LEU A 191 -22.96 -10.80 -2.67
C LEU A 191 -24.01 -10.05 -3.49
N THR A 192 -24.39 -10.56 -4.66
CA THR A 192 -25.39 -9.93 -5.55
C THR A 192 -26.78 -9.84 -4.91
N ARG A 193 -27.16 -10.82 -4.06
CA ARG A 193 -28.43 -10.80 -3.31
C ARG A 193 -28.41 -9.96 -2.04
N LYS A 194 -27.23 -9.84 -1.42
CA LYS A 194 -27.08 -9.20 -0.09
C LYS A 194 -26.93 -7.69 -0.17
N TYR A 195 -26.40 -7.17 -1.28
CA TYR A 195 -26.02 -5.77 -1.38
C TYR A 195 -26.77 -5.04 -2.48
N SER A 196 -26.95 -3.74 -2.25
CA SER A 196 -27.56 -2.76 -3.13
C SER A 196 -26.76 -1.47 -3.06
N THR A 197 -27.12 -0.49 -3.89
CA THR A 197 -26.64 0.89 -3.76
C THR A 197 -26.92 1.48 -2.38
N SER A 198 -27.99 1.02 -1.71
CA SER A 198 -28.37 1.48 -0.36
C SER A 198 -27.67 0.76 0.79
N ASN A 199 -26.91 -0.33 0.57
CA ASN A 199 -26.31 -1.12 1.66
C ASN A 199 -24.83 -1.50 1.47
N GLY A 200 -24.11 -0.71 0.66
CA GLY A 200 -22.64 -0.76 0.60
C GLY A 200 -22.02 -1.10 -0.75
N TYR A 201 -22.77 -1.07 -1.86
CA TYR A 201 -22.17 -0.94 -3.19
C TYR A 201 -22.24 0.51 -3.69
N PRO A 202 -21.20 1.02 -4.39
CA PRO A 202 -19.89 0.40 -4.57
C PRO A 202 -19.16 0.23 -3.23
N ALA A 203 -18.21 -0.70 -3.13
CA ALA A 203 -17.47 -0.91 -1.89
C ALA A 203 -16.71 0.36 -1.44
N THR A 204 -16.36 1.23 -2.40
CA THR A 204 -15.78 2.55 -2.19
C THR A 204 -16.73 3.53 -1.48
N SER A 205 -18.04 3.27 -1.44
CA SER A 205 -19.01 4.10 -0.70
C SER A 205 -18.95 3.87 0.81
N ILE A 206 -18.25 2.83 1.28
CA ILE A 206 -18.11 2.54 2.70
C ILE A 206 -17.16 3.56 3.32
N LYS A 207 -17.67 4.26 4.33
CA LYS A 207 -16.93 5.27 5.09
C LYS A 207 -16.26 4.67 6.33
N ASN A 208 -15.16 5.26 6.74
CA ASN A 208 -14.45 4.93 7.99
C ASN A 208 -15.22 5.43 9.24
N ILE A 209 -14.55 5.48 10.40
CA ILE A 209 -15.14 5.94 11.68
C ILE A 209 -15.34 7.47 11.77
N TYR A 210 -14.76 8.24 10.85
CA TYR A 210 -14.82 9.70 10.78
C TYR A 210 -15.71 10.19 9.61
N ASP A 211 -16.56 9.31 9.07
CA ASP A 211 -17.47 9.58 7.95
C ASP A 211 -16.80 10.03 6.63
N ARG A 212 -15.55 9.62 6.43
CA ARG A 212 -14.75 9.83 5.22
C ARG A 212 -14.52 8.53 4.45
N PRO A 213 -14.07 8.59 3.18
CA PRO A 213 -13.81 7.38 2.37
C PRO A 213 -12.78 6.46 3.03
N LEU A 214 -13.15 5.20 3.27
CA LEU A 214 -12.23 4.19 3.78
C LEU A 214 -11.25 3.72 2.70
N LEU A 215 -11.74 3.48 1.49
CA LEU A 215 -10.88 3.16 0.34
C LEU A 215 -10.47 4.48 -0.32
N ARG A 216 -9.18 4.61 -0.65
CA ARG A 216 -8.56 5.81 -1.23
C ARG A 216 -7.56 5.42 -2.31
N LYS A 217 -7.18 6.36 -3.18
CA LYS A 217 -6.23 6.08 -4.26
C LYS A 217 -4.82 6.32 -3.77
N LEU A 218 -3.84 5.58 -4.31
CA LEU A 218 -2.44 5.71 -3.91
C LEU A 218 -1.93 7.15 -4.02
N GLU A 219 -2.28 7.88 -5.07
CA GLU A 219 -1.85 9.27 -5.26
C GLU A 219 -2.34 10.24 -4.17
N ASP A 220 -3.31 9.84 -3.34
CA ASP A 220 -3.81 10.68 -2.25
C ASP A 220 -3.03 10.46 -0.93
N PHE A 221 -2.15 9.46 -0.86
CA PHE A 221 -1.54 9.03 0.40
C PHE A 221 -0.64 10.09 1.03
N ASP A 222 0.34 10.63 0.30
CA ASP A 222 1.29 11.60 0.86
C ASP A 222 0.59 12.90 1.28
N ASP A 223 -0.34 13.39 0.48
CA ASP A 223 -1.18 14.56 0.79
C ASP A 223 -2.03 14.34 2.04
N ASP A 224 -2.59 13.14 2.22
CA ASP A 224 -3.32 12.80 3.44
C ASP A 224 -2.39 12.75 4.65
N ILE A 225 -1.25 12.04 4.57
CA ILE A 225 -0.28 11.95 5.68
C ILE A 225 0.23 13.35 6.05
N ALA A 226 0.55 14.20 5.07
CA ALA A 226 1.02 15.56 5.29
C ALA A 226 -0.02 16.40 6.03
N ARG A 227 -1.31 16.27 5.69
CA ARG A 227 -2.38 16.97 6.40
C ARG A 227 -2.60 16.43 7.82
N VAL A 228 -2.38 15.13 8.05
CA VAL A 228 -2.50 14.51 9.39
C VAL A 228 -1.41 15.05 10.30
N CYS A 229 -0.21 15.25 9.76
CA CYS A 229 0.94 15.77 10.47
C CYS A 229 0.82 17.29 10.66
N ILE A 230 0.22 17.71 11.77
CA ILE A 230 0.07 19.14 12.09
C ILE A 230 1.47 19.80 12.14
N GLN A 231 1.67 20.82 11.31
CA GLN A 231 2.96 21.53 11.27
C GLN A 231 3.27 22.19 12.62
N GLY A 232 4.49 21.97 13.12
CA GLY A 232 4.93 22.52 14.41
C GLY A 232 4.34 21.85 15.65
N ASN A 233 3.47 20.83 15.51
CA ASN A 233 2.91 20.08 16.63
C ASN A 233 3.06 18.57 16.44
N TYR A 234 3.42 17.82 17.48
CA TYR A 234 3.54 16.37 17.44
C TYR A 234 2.18 15.63 17.47
N THR A 235 1.07 16.34 17.60
CA THR A 235 -0.28 15.75 17.48
C THR A 235 -0.62 15.42 16.03
N LEU A 236 -1.34 14.31 15.84
CA LEU A 236 -1.91 13.89 14.57
C LEU A 236 -3.39 14.28 14.50
N ASP A 237 -3.81 14.99 13.46
CA ASP A 237 -5.24 15.23 13.20
C ASP A 237 -5.82 14.07 12.39
N LEU A 238 -6.33 13.06 13.08
CA LEU A 238 -6.93 11.89 12.45
C LEU A 238 -8.34 12.17 11.90
N SER A 239 -8.96 13.30 12.22
CA SER A 239 -10.33 13.63 11.76
C SER A 239 -10.41 13.96 10.27
N ILE A 240 -9.25 14.18 9.65
CA ILE A 240 -9.15 14.42 8.21
C ILE A 240 -9.20 13.11 7.40
N TYR A 241 -8.94 11.98 8.07
CA TYR A 241 -9.12 10.65 7.49
C TYR A 241 -10.55 10.26 7.36
#